data_AF-A0A512ASC7-F1
#
_entry.id   AF-A0A512ASC7-F1
#
_cell.length_a   1.000
_cell.length_b   1.000
_cell.length_c   1.000
_cell.angle_alpha   90.00
_cell.angle_beta   90.00
_cell.angle_gamma   90.00
#
_symmetry.space_group_name_H-M   'P 1'
#
loop_
_entity.id
_entity.type
_entity.pdbx_description
1 polymer ?
#
loop_
_entity_poly.entity_id
_entity_poly.type
_entity_poly.pdbx_seq_one_letter_code
_entity_poly.pdbx_strand_id
1 'polypeptide(L)'
;MLGLMPELLVAALLSLATPQLMIDIDHTKSKNWLAKLCGFTWYLLCLSCLLGVVGCKKEKENIPADTSLSFTVNDVYNGTLKYGGLNIRPAIKFSFTEAINNSTLATGITLKNAAGSSLPLSFTLQNDDKTVVVTPQQDLASFSDFSLAVDNNLKTVSGGRLINPLTITLSTGLDNTDKFPRLTDEELLTLVQRQTFKYFYDFGHPVSGLARERNTSGNTVTTGGSGFGIMALIVGVHRGFITRAEGLARMQLIVDFLKNKAQRFHGAYPHWLDGNTGAVIPFGAKDNGADLVETSFLMQGLLTARQYFNAGNASETALRNNITNIYQGVEWDWFRKDNSNTLYWHWSPNFAWDLNLPIRGWNECLVTYVLAAASPTHTIPKSVYDNGWAGNGGLRNGKTYYSVTLPLGPELGGPLFFAHYSFLGLNPTGLTDAYANYEAQTRNHTLINYNYCKANPEKYYGYGENCWGLTASDIQNGYTASSPTNDRSYIASTAALSSFPYTPKESMQALHFFYYKLGDKIWKEYGFVDAFSLQEKWFADSYLAIDQGPIIVMIENHRSGLLWDLFMSAPEVKSGLRKLGFSGPTI
;
A
#
# COMPACT_ATOMS: atom_id res chain seq x y z
N MET A 1 7.00 -1.67 -47.16
CA MET A 1 7.68 -2.91 -47.57
C MET A 1 6.86 -4.08 -47.07
N LEU A 2 6.25 -4.80 -48.01
CA LEU A 2 5.50 -6.05 -47.84
C LEU A 2 6.44 -7.26 -47.97
N GLY A 3 6.02 -8.41 -47.42
CA GLY A 3 6.44 -9.76 -47.85
C GLY A 3 6.43 -10.73 -46.65
N LEU A 4 5.39 -11.53 -46.39
CA LEU A 4 4.92 -12.78 -47.04
C LEU A 4 5.88 -13.99 -46.92
N MET A 5 5.34 -15.01 -46.24
CA MET A 5 5.65 -16.47 -46.18
C MET A 5 5.83 -17.13 -47.57
N PRO A 6 6.39 -18.37 -47.76
CA PRO A 6 5.81 -19.65 -47.25
C PRO A 6 6.69 -20.93 -47.02
N GLU A 7 5.99 -21.91 -46.45
CA GLU A 7 6.08 -23.39 -46.27
C GLU A 7 7.14 -24.30 -46.94
N LEU A 8 7.44 -25.45 -46.29
CA LEU A 8 7.08 -26.86 -46.67
C LEU A 8 7.97 -27.88 -45.89
N LEU A 9 7.44 -28.82 -45.09
CA LEU A 9 6.93 -30.20 -45.38
C LEU A 9 8.08 -31.25 -45.40
N VAL A 10 8.06 -32.47 -44.81
CA VAL A 10 7.14 -33.65 -44.85
C VAL A 10 7.63 -34.63 -43.75
N ALA A 11 6.80 -35.16 -42.82
CA ALA A 11 6.04 -36.45 -42.80
C ALA A 11 6.90 -37.75 -42.99
N ALA A 12 6.59 -38.96 -42.49
CA ALA A 12 5.32 -39.63 -42.20
C ALA A 12 5.59 -40.96 -41.40
N LEU A 13 4.78 -41.37 -40.40
CA LEU A 13 3.69 -42.40 -40.42
C LEU A 13 4.15 -43.89 -40.59
N LEU A 14 3.47 -44.98 -40.14
CA LEU A 14 2.49 -45.33 -39.09
C LEU A 14 2.20 -46.87 -39.23
N SER A 15 1.86 -47.54 -38.13
CA SER A 15 0.91 -48.68 -37.95
C SER A 15 0.85 -49.98 -38.78
N LEU A 16 0.72 -51.08 -38.00
CA LEU A 16 -0.33 -52.15 -38.01
C LEU A 16 -0.23 -53.43 -38.87
N ALA A 17 -0.58 -54.53 -38.16
CA ALA A 17 -1.29 -55.76 -38.55
C ALA A 17 -0.52 -57.07 -38.91
N THR A 18 -0.92 -58.12 -38.17
CA THR A 18 -0.67 -59.59 -38.19
C THR A 18 -1.26 -60.33 -39.42
N PRO A 19 -1.34 -61.70 -39.57
CA PRO A 19 -0.85 -62.87 -38.78
C PRO A 19 -0.24 -64.04 -39.63
N GLN A 20 -0.06 -65.21 -38.98
CA GLN A 20 -0.18 -66.61 -39.46
C GLN A 20 1.07 -67.43 -39.83
N LEU A 21 1.39 -68.44 -39.00
CA LEU A 21 1.39 -69.85 -39.42
C LEU A 21 1.23 -70.79 -38.20
N MET A 22 0.58 -71.93 -38.45
CA MET A 22 0.04 -72.95 -37.54
C MET A 22 0.83 -74.27 -37.69
N ILE A 23 0.50 -75.30 -36.89
CA ILE A 23 0.89 -76.75 -36.95
C ILE A 23 2.07 -77.11 -35.99
N ASP A 24 2.03 -78.09 -35.07
CA ASP A 24 1.04 -79.11 -34.70
C ASP A 24 1.23 -79.58 -33.23
N ILE A 25 0.23 -80.32 -32.74
CA ILE A 25 0.05 -80.93 -31.41
C ILE A 25 0.71 -82.31 -31.32
N ASP A 26 1.24 -82.73 -30.15
CA ASP A 26 1.00 -84.09 -29.66
C ASP A 26 1.10 -84.24 -28.13
N HIS A 27 0.35 -85.21 -27.62
CA HIS A 27 -0.15 -85.40 -26.27
C HIS A 27 0.38 -86.74 -25.68
N THR A 28 0.65 -86.75 -24.37
CA THR A 28 0.44 -87.88 -23.41
C THR A 28 1.51 -88.97 -23.14
N LYS A 29 1.47 -89.42 -21.85
CA LYS A 29 1.94 -90.69 -21.20
C LYS A 29 3.45 -90.79 -20.88
N SER A 30 3.94 -91.35 -19.77
CA SER A 30 3.37 -92.07 -18.61
C SER A 30 4.46 -92.31 -17.54
N LYS A 31 4.15 -91.99 -16.28
CA LYS A 31 4.21 -92.84 -15.06
C LYS A 31 5.21 -94.02 -14.97
N ASN A 32 5.91 -93.99 -13.82
CA ASN A 32 6.25 -95.07 -12.86
C ASN A 32 7.49 -95.95 -13.14
N TRP A 33 8.40 -96.01 -12.16
CA TRP A 33 8.65 -97.14 -11.23
C TRP A 33 9.94 -96.84 -10.43
N LEU A 34 9.86 -96.48 -9.13
CA LEU A 34 9.97 -97.38 -7.95
C LEU A 34 11.15 -98.37 -7.99
N ALA A 35 12.20 -98.10 -7.19
CA ALA A 35 12.74 -99.00 -6.17
C ALA A 35 14.10 -98.50 -5.64
N LYS A 36 14.20 -98.19 -4.34
CA LYS A 36 14.85 -99.10 -3.38
C LYS A 36 14.76 -98.55 -1.95
N LEU A 37 14.17 -99.41 -1.13
CA LEU A 37 13.93 -99.36 0.30
C LEU A 37 15.19 -99.74 1.09
N CYS A 38 15.08 -99.48 2.41
CA CYS A 38 15.86 -100.02 3.53
C CYS A 38 17.22 -99.33 3.75
N GLY A 39 17.52 -98.73 4.90
CA GLY A 39 16.99 -98.88 6.25
C GLY A 39 18.18 -99.20 7.16
N PHE A 40 18.44 -98.41 8.21
CA PHE A 40 19.00 -98.91 9.46
C PHE A 40 18.93 -97.83 10.54
N THR A 41 18.14 -98.14 11.55
CA THR A 41 17.97 -97.45 12.82
C THR A 41 19.21 -97.58 13.71
N TRP A 42 19.60 -96.44 14.30
CA TRP A 42 19.84 -96.28 15.75
C TRP A 42 20.86 -97.22 16.40
N TYR A 43 22.11 -96.75 16.57
CA TYR A 43 22.92 -97.08 17.75
C TYR A 43 24.01 -96.01 17.96
N LEU A 44 24.31 -95.77 19.24
CA LEU A 44 25.40 -94.95 19.81
C LEU A 44 25.11 -93.46 20.04
N LEU A 45 24.25 -93.26 21.05
CA LEU A 45 24.52 -92.29 22.12
C LEU A 45 25.95 -92.46 22.67
N CYS A 46 26.51 -91.33 23.11
CA CYS A 46 27.64 -91.20 24.02
C CYS A 46 29.04 -91.49 23.45
N LEU A 47 29.54 -90.56 22.62
CA LEU A 47 30.92 -90.12 22.78
C LEU A 47 30.93 -88.65 23.21
N SER A 48 31.37 -88.49 24.44
CA SER A 48 31.48 -87.31 25.27
C SER A 48 32.51 -86.29 24.78
N CYS A 49 32.18 -85.02 25.06
CA CYS A 49 33.10 -83.96 25.48
C CYS A 49 34.12 -83.42 24.46
N LEU A 50 33.75 -82.33 23.80
CA LEU A 50 34.36 -81.00 23.91
C LEU A 50 33.99 -80.24 22.64
N LEU A 51 32.99 -79.35 22.71
CA LEU A 51 32.90 -78.18 21.84
C LEU A 51 31.88 -77.21 22.45
N GLY A 52 32.44 -76.17 23.07
CA GLY A 52 31.95 -74.80 23.07
C GLY A 52 30.48 -74.52 23.36
N VAL A 53 30.24 -74.01 24.56
CA VAL A 53 29.13 -73.10 24.86
C VAL A 53 29.20 -71.90 23.91
N VAL A 54 28.44 -71.91 22.81
CA VAL A 54 27.96 -70.71 22.10
C VAL A 54 26.55 -71.02 21.60
N GLY A 55 25.58 -70.93 22.50
CA GLY A 55 24.19 -70.76 22.10
C GLY A 55 24.03 -69.37 21.50
N CYS A 56 24.25 -69.24 20.19
CA CYS A 56 23.86 -68.06 19.43
C CYS A 56 22.38 -67.78 19.68
N LYS A 57 22.06 -66.77 20.49
CA LYS A 57 20.85 -65.98 20.23
C LYS A 57 21.02 -65.51 18.79
N LYS A 58 20.15 -65.96 17.87
CA LYS A 58 19.95 -65.26 16.62
C LYS A 58 19.59 -63.82 17.00
N GLU A 59 20.54 -62.91 16.94
CA GLU A 59 20.22 -61.50 16.78
C GLU A 59 19.33 -61.46 15.55
N LYS A 60 18.07 -61.04 15.73
CA LYS A 60 17.28 -60.63 14.57
C LYS A 60 18.11 -59.52 13.94
N GLU A 61 18.60 -59.72 12.72
CA GLU A 61 19.05 -58.60 11.89
C GLU A 61 17.92 -57.57 11.92
N ASN A 62 18.16 -56.47 12.62
CA ASN A 62 17.20 -55.40 12.75
C ASN A 62 17.25 -54.65 11.42
N ILE A 63 16.59 -55.18 10.39
CA ILE A 63 16.54 -54.55 9.08
C ILE A 63 15.90 -53.17 9.28
N PRO A 64 16.61 -52.07 8.98
CA PRO A 64 16.08 -50.74 9.17
C PRO A 64 14.78 -50.57 8.38
N ALA A 65 13.68 -50.26 9.06
CA ALA A 65 12.39 -50.00 8.44
C ALA A 65 12.36 -48.55 7.94
N ASP A 66 12.25 -48.40 6.63
CA ASP A 66 12.03 -47.12 5.96
C ASP A 66 10.65 -46.55 6.33
N THR A 67 10.53 -45.22 6.36
CA THR A 67 9.26 -44.54 6.68
C THR A 67 8.82 -43.64 5.54
N SER A 68 7.51 -43.52 5.37
CA SER A 68 6.91 -42.39 4.65
C SER A 68 6.36 -41.37 5.63
N LEU A 69 6.09 -40.16 5.13
CA LEU A 69 5.42 -39.11 5.89
C LEU A 69 4.19 -38.58 5.16
N SER A 70 3.21 -38.13 5.96
CA SER A 70 2.13 -37.22 5.57
C SER A 70 2.12 -36.04 6.54
N PHE A 71 1.44 -34.94 6.21
CA PHE A 71 1.46 -33.77 7.08
C PHE A 71 0.18 -32.95 7.03
N THR A 72 -0.02 -32.15 8.08
CA THR A 72 -0.99 -31.06 8.12
C THR A 72 -0.32 -29.80 8.68
N VAL A 73 -0.82 -28.63 8.28
CA VAL A 73 -0.44 -27.33 8.85
C VAL A 73 -1.68 -26.76 9.52
N ASN A 74 -1.60 -26.49 10.83
CA ASN A 74 -2.73 -26.16 11.69
C ASN A 74 -3.91 -27.13 11.50
N ASP A 75 -3.59 -28.44 11.50
CA ASP A 75 -4.54 -29.54 11.31
C ASP A 75 -5.27 -29.59 9.96
N VAL A 76 -4.84 -28.79 8.97
CA VAL A 76 -5.39 -28.79 7.61
C VAL A 76 -4.34 -29.29 6.60
N TYR A 77 -4.76 -30.18 5.71
CA TYR A 77 -4.04 -30.47 4.47
C TYR A 77 -4.79 -29.81 3.30
N ASN A 78 -4.13 -28.89 2.59
CA ASN A 78 -4.75 -28.12 1.51
C ASN A 78 -4.50 -28.71 0.10
N GLY A 79 -3.90 -29.90 0.00
CA GLY A 79 -3.55 -30.49 -1.29
C GLY A 79 -2.25 -29.96 -1.92
N THR A 80 -1.53 -29.06 -1.24
CA THR A 80 -0.32 -28.41 -1.77
C THR A 80 0.82 -28.39 -0.74
N LEU A 81 2.00 -27.95 -1.18
CA LEU A 81 3.17 -27.69 -0.32
C LEU A 81 3.29 -26.20 0.06
N LYS A 82 2.28 -25.38 -0.21
CA LYS A 82 2.32 -23.93 0.06
C LYS A 82 1.13 -23.53 0.95
N TYR A 83 1.42 -22.87 2.06
CA TYR A 83 0.42 -22.47 3.04
C TYR A 83 0.53 -20.98 3.29
N GLY A 84 -0.52 -20.22 2.95
CA GLY A 84 -0.59 -18.78 3.14
C GLY A 84 -1.53 -18.35 4.27
N GLY A 85 -1.36 -17.11 4.73
CA GLY A 85 -2.20 -16.51 5.77
C GLY A 85 -2.03 -17.16 7.15
N LEU A 86 -0.88 -17.79 7.41
CA LEU A 86 -0.62 -18.47 8.66
C LEU A 86 -0.45 -17.47 9.82
N ASN A 87 -0.84 -17.87 11.03
CA ASN A 87 -0.42 -17.15 12.23
C ASN A 87 1.11 -17.25 12.40
N ILE A 88 1.68 -16.48 13.33
CA ILE A 88 3.14 -16.42 13.56
C ILE A 88 3.73 -17.63 14.31
N ARG A 89 2.90 -18.58 14.75
CA ARG A 89 3.32 -19.85 15.37
C ARG A 89 2.52 -21.03 14.80
N PRO A 90 2.66 -21.32 13.49
CA PRO A 90 1.93 -22.43 12.90
C PRO A 90 2.39 -23.74 13.54
N ALA A 91 1.45 -24.65 13.77
CA ALA A 91 1.72 -26.01 14.19
C ALA A 91 1.73 -26.93 12.97
N ILE A 92 2.83 -27.65 12.74
CA ILE A 92 2.97 -28.58 11.63
C ILE A 92 3.04 -29.99 12.21
N LYS A 93 2.10 -30.84 11.80
CA LYS A 93 2.04 -32.22 12.29
C LYS A 93 2.50 -33.14 11.17
N PHE A 94 3.62 -33.82 11.36
CA PHE A 94 4.09 -34.89 10.48
C PHE A 94 3.67 -36.24 11.06
N SER A 95 3.01 -37.07 10.26
CA SER A 95 2.63 -38.44 10.62
C SER A 95 3.42 -39.42 9.78
N PHE A 96 4.07 -40.37 10.45
CA PHE A 96 5.00 -41.33 9.87
C PHE A 96 4.47 -42.76 9.99
N THR A 97 4.86 -43.64 9.07
CA THR A 97 4.50 -45.07 9.14
C THR A 97 5.27 -45.81 10.24
N GLU A 98 6.51 -45.37 10.50
CA GLU A 98 7.40 -45.92 11.53
C GLU A 98 7.78 -44.88 12.59
N ALA A 99 8.18 -45.36 13.77
CA ALA A 99 8.60 -44.50 14.88
C ALA A 99 9.91 -43.74 14.54
N ILE A 100 9.96 -42.45 14.86
CA ILE A 100 11.07 -41.55 14.50
C ILE A 100 12.11 -41.46 15.62
N ASN A 101 13.39 -41.48 15.26
CA ASN A 101 14.48 -41.27 16.21
C ASN A 101 14.55 -39.78 16.62
N ASN A 102 14.17 -39.50 17.87
CA ASN A 102 14.19 -38.17 18.48
C ASN A 102 15.53 -37.43 18.29
N SER A 103 16.68 -38.13 18.35
CA SER A 103 18.00 -37.49 18.22
C SER A 103 18.29 -36.94 16.82
N THR A 104 17.48 -37.33 15.82
CA THR A 104 17.65 -36.89 14.42
C THR A 104 16.68 -35.80 14.00
N LEU A 105 15.74 -35.39 14.87
CA LEU A 105 14.71 -34.40 14.54
C LEU A 105 15.31 -33.04 14.18
N ALA A 106 16.25 -32.54 15.00
CA ALA A 106 16.83 -31.20 14.80
C ALA A 106 17.68 -31.09 13.51
N THR A 107 18.25 -32.21 13.05
CA THR A 107 19.03 -32.26 11.80
C THR A 107 18.17 -32.61 10.59
N GLY A 108 17.09 -33.39 10.79
CA GLY A 108 16.22 -33.87 9.73
C GLY A 108 15.03 -32.97 9.42
N ILE A 109 14.66 -32.07 10.34
CA ILE A 109 13.58 -31.10 10.18
C ILE A 109 14.14 -29.70 10.42
N THR A 110 14.17 -28.87 9.38
CA THR A 110 14.75 -27.52 9.45
C THR A 110 13.79 -26.47 8.94
N LEU A 111 13.70 -25.35 9.66
CA LEU A 111 12.94 -24.16 9.24
C LEU A 111 13.93 -23.07 8.87
N LYS A 112 13.76 -22.45 7.69
CA LYS A 112 14.60 -21.34 7.23
C LYS A 112 13.75 -20.15 6.81
N ASN A 113 14.24 -18.94 7.06
CA ASN A 113 13.65 -17.72 6.49
C ASN A 113 14.08 -17.52 5.02
N ALA A 114 13.55 -16.50 4.36
CA ALA A 114 13.89 -16.15 2.98
C ALA A 114 15.39 -15.86 2.76
N ALA A 115 16.12 -15.39 3.79
CA ALA A 115 17.57 -15.18 3.76
C ALA A 115 18.38 -16.49 3.95
N GLY A 116 17.72 -17.64 4.08
CA GLY A 116 18.35 -18.94 4.31
C GLY A 116 18.83 -19.20 5.75
N SER A 117 18.57 -18.27 6.68
CA SER A 117 18.93 -18.42 8.09
C SER A 117 18.01 -19.43 8.78
N SER A 118 18.60 -20.35 9.55
CA SER A 118 17.84 -21.38 10.27
C SER A 118 17.16 -20.83 11.51
N LEU A 119 15.92 -21.24 11.73
CA LEU A 119 15.09 -20.84 12.87
C LEU A 119 14.86 -22.05 13.79
N PRO A 120 14.94 -21.87 15.12
CA PRO A 120 14.82 -22.96 16.06
C PRO A 120 13.40 -23.50 16.13
N LEU A 121 13.29 -24.83 16.25
CA LEU A 121 12.03 -25.58 16.30
C LEU A 121 11.88 -26.31 17.63
N SER A 122 10.65 -26.41 18.09
CA SER A 122 10.21 -27.30 19.17
C SER A 122 9.55 -28.53 18.56
N PHE A 123 9.83 -29.69 19.15
CA PHE A 123 9.32 -30.98 18.71
C PHE A 123 8.54 -31.64 19.84
N THR A 124 7.38 -32.21 19.52
CA THR A 124 6.60 -33.05 20.44
C THR A 124 6.25 -34.34 19.72
N LEU A 125 6.72 -35.47 20.28
CA LEU A 125 6.41 -36.80 19.78
C LEU A 125 5.09 -37.29 20.37
N GLN A 126 4.28 -37.92 19.54
CA GLN A 126 2.97 -38.48 19.88
C GLN A 126 2.79 -39.81 19.14
N ASN A 127 1.80 -40.60 19.56
CA ASN A 127 1.40 -41.86 18.91
C ASN A 127 2.59 -42.82 18.73
N ASP A 128 3.25 -43.17 19.84
CA ASP A 128 4.42 -44.06 19.85
C ASP A 128 5.54 -43.58 18.91
N ASP A 129 5.85 -42.27 18.99
CA ASP A 129 6.86 -41.57 18.19
C ASP A 129 6.61 -41.59 16.67
N LYS A 130 5.40 -41.97 16.23
CA LYS A 130 4.99 -41.94 14.81
C LYS A 130 4.39 -40.60 14.39
N THR A 131 4.23 -39.67 15.31
CA THR A 131 3.75 -38.31 15.01
C THR A 131 4.70 -37.30 15.62
N VAL A 132 5.19 -36.37 14.80
CA VAL A 132 6.01 -35.24 15.25
C VAL A 132 5.21 -33.96 15.04
N VAL A 133 4.87 -33.28 16.14
CA VAL A 133 4.34 -31.92 16.09
C VAL A 133 5.51 -30.94 16.17
N VAL A 134 5.61 -30.07 15.17
CA VAL A 134 6.66 -29.08 14.98
C VAL A 134 6.07 -27.69 15.15
N THR A 135 6.70 -26.89 16.01
CA THR A 135 6.34 -25.47 16.20
C THR A 135 7.60 -24.61 16.23
N PRO A 136 7.58 -23.38 15.72
CA PRO A 136 8.66 -22.42 15.94
C PRO A 136 8.86 -22.15 17.45
N GLN A 137 10.11 -22.09 17.92
CA GLN A 137 10.39 -21.70 19.31
C GLN A 137 10.13 -20.21 19.58
N GLN A 138 10.15 -19.40 18.53
CA GLN A 138 9.93 -17.96 18.56
C GLN A 138 8.86 -17.59 17.53
N ASP A 139 8.24 -16.43 17.71
CA ASP A 139 7.28 -15.89 16.75
C ASP A 139 7.97 -15.70 15.39
N LEU A 140 7.37 -16.24 14.35
CA LEU A 140 7.80 -15.97 12.99
C LEU A 140 7.45 -14.53 12.62
N ALA A 141 8.34 -13.87 11.88
CA ALA A 141 8.05 -12.55 11.33
C ALA A 141 6.74 -12.60 10.51
N SER A 142 5.87 -11.60 10.67
CA SER A 142 4.62 -11.48 9.92
C SER A 142 4.86 -11.05 8.48
N PHE A 143 3.93 -11.42 7.59
CA PHE A 143 4.01 -11.17 6.14
C PHE A 143 5.31 -11.68 5.51
N SER A 144 5.81 -12.84 5.96
CA SER A 144 7.10 -13.38 5.56
C SER A 144 6.99 -14.83 5.10
N ASP A 145 7.91 -15.24 4.23
CA ASP A 145 7.99 -16.60 3.71
C ASP A 145 9.11 -17.39 4.39
N PHE A 146 8.79 -18.65 4.69
CA PHE A 146 9.65 -19.61 5.36
C PHE A 146 9.61 -20.95 4.61
N SER A 147 10.72 -21.67 4.70
CA SER A 147 10.90 -22.99 4.11
C SER A 147 11.10 -24.01 5.23
N LEU A 148 10.13 -24.93 5.41
CA LEU A 148 10.20 -26.04 6.35
C LEU A 148 10.54 -27.31 5.57
N ALA A 149 11.75 -27.82 5.73
CA ALA A 149 12.23 -29.02 5.06
C ALA A 149 12.26 -30.21 6.01
N VAL A 150 11.81 -31.36 5.52
CA VAL A 150 12.06 -32.68 6.11
C VAL A 150 12.90 -33.49 5.14
N ASP A 151 14.12 -33.84 5.54
CA ASP A 151 15.11 -34.47 4.67
C ASP A 151 15.58 -35.85 5.14
N ASN A 152 16.54 -36.42 4.41
CA ASN A 152 17.05 -37.77 4.64
C ASN A 152 17.95 -37.92 5.89
N ASN A 153 18.26 -36.81 6.59
CA ASN A 153 18.92 -36.87 7.89
C ASN A 153 17.96 -37.33 8.98
N LEU A 154 16.64 -37.24 8.77
CA LEU A 154 15.65 -37.85 9.64
C LEU A 154 15.70 -39.38 9.53
N LYS A 155 15.80 -40.08 10.65
CA LYS A 155 15.85 -41.55 10.71
C LYS A 155 14.72 -42.13 11.55
N THR A 156 14.31 -43.34 11.23
CA THR A 156 13.47 -44.14 12.12
C THR A 156 14.28 -44.64 13.32
N VAL A 157 13.62 -45.08 14.39
CA VAL A 157 14.28 -45.70 15.55
C VAL A 157 15.14 -46.91 15.14
N SER A 158 14.72 -47.63 14.09
CA SER A 158 15.47 -48.75 13.52
C SER A 158 16.61 -48.34 12.57
N GLY A 159 16.79 -47.05 12.31
CA GLY A 159 17.83 -46.50 11.43
C GLY A 159 17.42 -46.38 9.95
N GLY A 160 16.16 -46.65 9.60
CA GLY A 160 15.66 -46.56 8.23
C GLY A 160 15.54 -45.11 7.76
N ARG A 161 15.46 -44.92 6.44
CA ARG A 161 15.42 -43.59 5.81
C ARG A 161 13.99 -43.11 5.57
N LEU A 162 13.84 -41.80 5.38
CA LEU A 162 12.64 -41.19 4.83
C LEU A 162 12.59 -41.43 3.32
N ILE A 163 11.47 -41.95 2.81
CA ILE A 163 11.32 -42.28 1.37
C ILE A 163 10.75 -41.13 0.55
N ASN A 164 10.11 -40.15 1.19
CA ASN A 164 9.48 -38.99 0.56
C ASN A 164 9.85 -37.68 1.28
N PRO A 165 11.12 -37.23 1.21
CA PRO A 165 11.51 -35.93 1.74
C PRO A 165 10.72 -34.82 1.04
N LEU A 166 10.43 -33.75 1.76
CA LEU A 166 9.65 -32.64 1.23
C LEU A 166 10.05 -31.30 1.83
N THR A 167 9.67 -30.24 1.12
CA THR A 167 9.81 -28.87 1.57
C THR A 167 8.47 -28.17 1.48
N ILE A 168 8.00 -27.62 2.60
CA ILE A 168 6.77 -26.85 2.72
C ILE A 168 7.13 -25.37 2.74
N THR A 169 6.49 -24.57 1.90
CA THR A 169 6.53 -23.10 2.01
C THR A 169 5.44 -22.65 2.98
N LEU A 170 5.85 -21.98 4.06
CA LEU A 170 4.97 -21.39 5.06
C LEU A 170 5.02 -19.87 4.91
N SER A 171 3.88 -19.25 4.63
CA SER A 171 3.75 -17.81 4.50
C SER A 171 2.87 -17.27 5.63
N THR A 172 3.46 -16.50 6.54
CA THR A 172 2.75 -15.85 7.64
C THR A 172 1.93 -14.67 7.13
N GLY A 173 0.77 -14.47 7.73
CA GLY A 173 -0.12 -13.33 7.49
C GLY A 173 -0.01 -12.29 8.61
N LEU A 174 -1.13 -11.62 8.86
CA LEU A 174 -1.25 -10.61 9.90
C LEU A 174 -0.98 -11.19 11.29
N ASP A 175 -0.13 -10.49 12.03
CA ASP A 175 0.02 -10.66 13.47
C ASP A 175 -0.88 -9.65 14.19
N ASN A 176 -1.86 -10.16 14.92
CA ASN A 176 -2.87 -9.34 15.60
C ASN A 176 -2.41 -8.78 16.95
N THR A 177 -1.17 -9.01 17.38
CA THR A 177 -0.61 -8.37 18.58
C THR A 177 -0.36 -6.88 18.36
N ASP A 178 -0.48 -6.09 19.42
CA ASP A 178 -0.16 -4.66 19.35
C ASP A 178 1.37 -4.46 19.27
N LYS A 179 1.82 -3.65 18.31
CA LYS A 179 3.23 -3.30 18.09
C LYS A 179 3.74 -2.19 18.99
N PHE A 180 2.80 -1.38 19.50
CA PHE A 180 3.09 -0.26 20.38
C PHE A 180 2.10 -0.23 21.55
N PRO A 181 2.46 0.37 22.70
CA PRO A 181 1.54 0.60 23.80
C PRO A 181 0.33 1.43 23.36
N ARG A 182 -0.86 1.10 23.88
CA ARG A 182 -2.10 1.83 23.58
C ARG A 182 -2.05 3.23 24.19
N LEU A 183 -2.30 4.22 23.34
CA LEU A 183 -2.53 5.62 23.68
C LEU A 183 -4.03 5.92 23.65
N THR A 184 -4.45 6.99 24.32
CA THR A 184 -5.77 7.57 24.06
C THR A 184 -5.86 8.08 22.63
N ASP A 185 -7.08 8.24 22.13
CA ASP A 185 -7.31 8.69 20.75
C ASP A 185 -6.67 10.07 20.49
N GLU A 186 -6.78 11.01 21.42
CA GLU A 186 -6.16 12.35 21.32
C GLU A 186 -4.63 12.32 21.35
N GLU A 187 -4.04 11.45 22.17
CA GLU A 187 -2.59 11.26 22.22
C GLU A 187 -2.09 10.63 20.91
N LEU A 188 -2.82 9.66 20.37
CA LEU A 188 -2.48 9.02 19.10
C LEU A 188 -2.58 10.01 17.93
N LEU A 189 -3.64 10.81 17.85
CA LEU A 189 -3.76 11.86 16.83
C LEU A 189 -2.62 12.87 16.94
N THR A 190 -2.25 13.27 18.16
CA THR A 190 -1.11 14.17 18.40
C THR A 190 0.22 13.54 17.98
N LEU A 191 0.43 12.25 18.25
CA LEU A 191 1.61 11.51 17.80
C LEU A 191 1.68 11.44 16.27
N VAL A 192 0.55 11.13 15.60
CA VAL A 192 0.45 11.12 14.13
C VAL A 192 0.85 12.46 13.55
N GLN A 193 0.21 13.54 14.00
CA GLN A 193 0.51 14.88 13.52
C GLN A 193 1.99 15.26 13.78
N ARG A 194 2.52 14.97 14.98
CA ARG A 194 3.91 15.32 15.33
C ARG A 194 4.94 14.57 14.50
N GLN A 195 4.73 13.28 14.23
CA GLN A 195 5.66 12.51 13.43
C GLN A 195 5.57 12.87 11.95
N THR A 196 4.36 13.02 11.40
CA THR A 196 4.16 13.44 10.00
C THR A 196 4.68 14.86 9.75
N PHE A 197 4.60 15.76 10.74
CA PHE A 197 5.16 17.10 10.68
C PHE A 197 6.66 17.14 10.33
N LYS A 198 7.42 16.13 10.77
CA LYS A 198 8.86 16.01 10.46
C LYS A 198 9.16 15.97 8.97
N TYR A 199 8.24 15.45 8.14
CA TYR A 199 8.40 15.45 6.68
C TYR A 199 8.58 16.88 6.12
N PHE A 200 7.83 17.83 6.68
CA PHE A 200 7.81 19.21 6.20
C PHE A 200 8.81 20.11 6.94
N TYR A 201 9.10 19.80 8.20
CA TYR A 201 10.00 20.60 9.01
C TYR A 201 11.45 20.09 8.97
N ASP A 202 11.71 18.88 9.48
CA ASP A 202 13.06 18.29 9.54
C ASP A 202 13.55 17.91 8.14
N PHE A 203 12.69 17.29 7.34
CA PHE A 203 12.98 16.86 5.97
C PHE A 203 12.60 17.91 4.90
N GLY A 204 12.19 19.11 5.32
CA GLY A 204 12.05 20.25 4.41
C GLY A 204 13.36 20.56 3.69
N HIS A 205 13.29 21.06 2.45
CA HIS A 205 14.51 21.36 1.68
C HIS A 205 15.32 22.48 2.37
N PRO A 206 16.63 22.31 2.63
CA PRO A 206 17.39 23.21 3.50
C PRO A 206 17.55 24.64 2.95
N VAL A 207 17.54 24.81 1.62
CA VAL A 207 17.73 26.13 0.97
C VAL A 207 16.41 26.87 0.74
N SER A 208 15.34 26.15 0.46
CA SER A 208 14.05 26.76 0.08
C SER A 208 13.00 26.66 1.18
N GLY A 209 13.18 25.76 2.14
CA GLY A 209 12.16 25.39 3.13
C GLY A 209 10.94 24.65 2.55
N LEU A 210 10.88 24.46 1.22
CA LEU A 210 9.78 23.81 0.51
C LEU A 210 9.79 22.29 0.74
N ALA A 211 8.64 21.66 0.52
CA ALA A 211 8.47 20.21 0.64
C ALA A 211 9.13 19.49 -0.55
N ARG A 212 9.95 18.49 -0.26
CA ARG A 212 10.44 17.56 -1.29
C ARG A 212 9.27 16.75 -1.82
N GLU A 213 9.28 16.46 -3.12
CA GLU A 213 8.26 15.59 -3.75
C GLU A 213 8.14 14.26 -3.01
N ARG A 214 9.30 13.60 -2.82
CA ARG A 214 9.38 12.35 -2.07
C ARG A 214 10.68 12.25 -1.28
N ASN A 215 10.76 11.27 -0.39
CA ASN A 215 11.99 11.01 0.38
C ASN A 215 13.24 10.66 -0.45
N THR A 216 13.06 10.22 -1.70
CA THR A 216 14.15 9.87 -2.65
C THR A 216 14.35 10.89 -3.79
N SER A 217 13.69 12.05 -3.77
CA SER A 217 13.73 13.01 -4.89
C SER A 217 14.91 14.00 -4.84
N GLY A 218 15.84 13.83 -3.90
CA GLY A 218 17.01 14.69 -3.75
C GLY A 218 16.63 16.17 -3.49
N ASN A 219 16.86 17.02 -4.49
CA ASN A 219 16.58 18.46 -4.41
C ASN A 219 15.23 18.86 -5.04
N THR A 220 14.51 17.93 -5.67
CA THR A 220 13.21 18.24 -6.28
C THR A 220 12.18 18.55 -5.20
N VAL A 221 11.63 19.76 -5.25
CA VAL A 221 10.53 20.22 -4.41
C VAL A 221 9.26 20.39 -5.24
N THR A 222 8.11 20.10 -4.64
CA THR A 222 6.79 20.17 -5.28
C THR A 222 6.02 21.38 -4.78
N THR A 223 5.35 22.10 -5.68
CA THR A 223 4.68 23.36 -5.31
C THR A 223 3.34 23.11 -4.61
N GLY A 224 2.50 22.20 -5.09
CA GLY A 224 1.25 21.88 -4.40
C GLY A 224 1.46 21.15 -3.08
N GLY A 225 2.37 20.16 -3.05
CA GLY A 225 2.77 19.50 -1.80
C GLY A 225 3.41 20.48 -0.78
N SER A 226 4.10 21.52 -1.26
CA SER A 226 4.57 22.61 -0.38
C SER A 226 3.43 23.49 0.15
N GLY A 227 2.35 23.68 -0.61
CA GLY A 227 1.12 24.28 -0.12
C GLY A 227 0.56 23.55 1.10
N PHE A 228 0.55 22.22 1.04
CA PHE A 228 0.12 21.39 2.17
C PHE A 228 1.11 21.47 3.34
N GLY A 229 2.41 21.46 3.03
CA GLY A 229 3.48 21.65 4.02
C GLY A 229 3.40 23.00 4.76
N ILE A 230 3.03 24.07 4.08
CA ILE A 230 2.79 25.39 4.70
C ILE A 230 1.65 25.31 5.71
N MET A 231 0.56 24.63 5.40
CA MET A 231 -0.52 24.40 6.37
C MET A 231 -0.04 23.52 7.53
N ALA A 232 0.78 22.51 7.27
CA ALA A 232 1.41 21.68 8.32
C ALA A 232 2.30 22.51 9.27
N LEU A 233 3.01 23.54 8.79
CA LEU A 233 3.76 24.50 9.63
C LEU A 233 2.84 25.26 10.59
N ILE A 234 1.65 25.65 10.14
CA ILE A 234 0.65 26.28 11.00
C ILE A 234 0.22 25.33 12.11
N VAL A 235 -0.08 24.06 11.76
CA VAL A 235 -0.39 23.00 12.75
C VAL A 235 0.75 22.83 13.75
N GLY A 236 2.00 22.77 13.26
CA GLY A 236 3.18 22.62 14.09
C GLY A 236 3.35 23.75 15.11
N VAL A 237 3.07 25.00 14.73
CA VAL A 237 3.05 26.12 15.68
C VAL A 237 1.87 26.03 16.63
N HIS A 238 0.67 25.76 16.11
CA HIS A 238 -0.57 25.73 16.91
C HIS A 238 -0.54 24.65 17.99
N ARG A 239 0.04 23.48 17.68
CA ARG A 239 0.19 22.33 18.59
C ARG A 239 1.49 22.36 19.40
N GLY A 240 2.32 23.39 19.24
CA GLY A 240 3.57 23.54 19.99
C GLY A 240 4.64 22.49 19.66
N PHE A 241 4.65 21.97 18.43
CA PHE A 241 5.75 21.13 17.92
C PHE A 241 6.98 21.99 17.62
N ILE A 242 6.74 23.23 17.19
CA ILE A 242 7.72 24.30 17.04
C ILE A 242 7.16 25.59 17.64
N THR A 243 8.02 26.52 17.98
CA THR A 243 7.62 27.87 18.41
C THR A 243 7.08 28.69 17.24
N ARG A 244 6.30 29.74 17.54
CA ARG A 244 5.85 30.69 16.51
C ARG A 244 7.00 31.38 15.79
N ALA A 245 8.10 31.65 16.50
CA ALA A 245 9.29 32.27 15.93
C ALA A 245 9.97 31.35 14.91
N GLU A 246 10.12 30.06 15.22
CA GLU A 246 10.65 29.06 14.28
C GLU A 246 9.72 28.88 13.06
N GLY A 247 8.41 28.86 13.29
CA GLY A 247 7.43 28.79 12.21
C GLY A 247 7.48 30.01 11.30
N LEU A 248 7.58 31.22 11.87
CA LEU A 248 7.74 32.46 11.11
C LEU A 248 9.04 32.46 10.30
N ALA A 249 10.16 32.05 10.89
CA ALA A 249 11.45 31.98 10.19
C ALA A 249 11.39 31.00 9.01
N ARG A 250 10.77 29.82 9.19
CA ARG A 250 10.57 28.87 8.09
C ARG A 250 9.66 29.43 6.99
N MET A 251 8.57 30.11 7.37
CA MET A 251 7.67 30.75 6.39
C MET A 251 8.34 31.87 5.60
N GLN A 252 9.18 32.68 6.25
CA GLN A 252 9.95 33.72 5.57
C GLN A 252 10.94 33.13 4.57
N LEU A 253 11.65 32.04 4.94
CA LEU A 253 12.52 31.32 4.01
C LEU A 253 11.76 30.82 2.77
N ILE A 254 10.59 30.21 2.95
CA ILE A 254 9.74 29.71 1.87
C ILE A 254 9.29 30.86 0.96
N VAL A 255 8.73 31.92 1.54
CA VAL A 255 8.19 33.05 0.77
C VAL A 255 9.29 33.81 0.05
N ASP A 256 10.46 33.96 0.67
CA ASP A 256 11.61 34.60 0.03
C ASP A 256 12.16 33.78 -1.14
N PHE A 257 12.18 32.44 -1.03
CA PHE A 257 12.54 31.56 -2.14
C PHE A 257 11.55 31.68 -3.30
N LEU A 258 10.25 31.57 -3.02
CA LEU A 258 9.18 31.68 -4.02
C LEU A 258 9.18 33.04 -4.73
N LYS A 259 9.40 34.11 -3.97
CA LYS A 259 9.43 35.48 -4.50
C LYS A 259 10.66 35.75 -5.36
N ASN A 260 11.84 35.33 -4.93
CA ASN A 260 13.11 35.84 -5.46
C ASN A 260 13.91 34.81 -6.29
N LYS A 261 13.63 33.51 -6.16
CA LYS A 261 14.41 32.44 -6.82
C LYS A 261 13.56 31.56 -7.73
N ALA A 262 12.36 31.19 -7.29
CA ALA A 262 11.51 30.28 -8.04
C ALA A 262 11.10 30.87 -9.40
N GLN A 263 11.33 30.09 -10.45
CA GLN A 263 10.86 30.38 -11.79
C GLN A 263 9.34 30.35 -11.83
N ARG A 264 8.77 31.34 -12.51
CA ARG A 264 7.33 31.53 -12.68
C ARG A 264 7.01 31.79 -14.14
N PHE A 265 5.79 31.43 -14.53
CA PHE A 265 5.27 31.60 -15.88
C PHE A 265 3.87 32.22 -15.77
N HIS A 266 3.70 33.47 -16.22
CA HIS A 266 2.46 34.22 -15.99
C HIS A 266 2.06 34.23 -14.49
N GLY A 267 3.07 34.40 -13.64
CA GLY A 267 2.92 34.38 -12.17
C GLY A 267 2.68 33.01 -11.53
N ALA A 268 2.21 32.01 -12.29
CA ALA A 268 2.03 30.65 -11.81
C ALA A 268 3.37 29.91 -11.70
N TYR A 269 3.41 28.89 -10.84
CA TYR A 269 4.58 28.07 -10.59
C TYR A 269 4.51 26.74 -11.36
N PRO A 270 5.65 26.13 -11.68
CA PRO A 270 5.68 24.76 -12.18
C PRO A 270 5.29 23.75 -11.11
N HIS A 271 4.97 22.53 -11.54
CA HIS A 271 4.77 21.39 -10.65
C HIS A 271 6.00 21.12 -9.78
N TRP A 272 7.17 21.00 -10.42
CA TRP A 272 8.45 20.78 -9.73
C TRP A 272 9.45 21.91 -9.95
N LEU A 273 10.20 22.19 -8.88
CA LEU A 273 11.33 23.10 -8.86
C LEU A 273 12.56 22.37 -8.31
N ASP A 274 13.75 22.76 -8.75
CA ASP A 274 14.97 22.46 -8.02
C ASP A 274 15.03 23.36 -6.77
N GLY A 275 15.05 22.75 -5.59
CA GLY A 275 14.98 23.45 -4.31
C GLY A 275 16.19 24.32 -3.97
N ASN A 276 17.32 24.19 -4.69
CA ASN A 276 18.49 25.04 -4.49
C ASN A 276 18.42 26.31 -5.33
N THR A 277 18.02 26.14 -6.59
CA THR A 277 18.12 27.17 -7.62
C THR A 277 16.80 27.87 -7.92
N GLY A 278 15.67 27.19 -7.74
CA GLY A 278 14.36 27.66 -8.16
C GLY A 278 14.10 27.47 -9.66
N ALA A 279 14.95 26.74 -10.39
CA ALA A 279 14.69 26.40 -11.78
C ALA A 279 13.57 25.35 -11.90
N VAL A 280 12.76 25.42 -12.97
CA VAL A 280 11.78 24.37 -13.27
C VAL A 280 12.47 23.01 -13.49
N ILE A 281 11.94 21.97 -12.88
CA ILE A 281 12.23 20.59 -13.25
C ILE A 281 11.02 20.09 -14.05
N PRO A 282 11.16 19.76 -15.34
CA PRO A 282 10.03 19.29 -16.14
C PRO A 282 9.42 18.00 -15.55
N PHE A 283 8.10 17.99 -15.32
CA PHE A 283 7.36 16.80 -14.89
C PHE A 283 7.18 15.81 -16.06
N GLY A 284 7.15 16.33 -17.28
CA GLY A 284 7.20 15.58 -18.53
C GLY A 284 7.79 16.43 -19.64
N ALA A 285 8.02 15.84 -20.82
CA ALA A 285 8.72 16.52 -21.92
C ALA A 285 8.09 17.86 -22.32
N LYS A 286 6.76 17.99 -22.23
CA LYS A 286 6.01 19.22 -22.54
C LYS A 286 5.54 19.98 -21.31
N ASP A 287 5.68 19.39 -20.13
CA ASP A 287 5.29 19.99 -18.86
C ASP A 287 6.52 20.59 -18.17
N ASN A 288 6.97 21.72 -18.72
CA ASN A 288 8.17 22.45 -18.29
C ASN A 288 7.87 23.94 -18.04
N GLY A 289 6.60 24.25 -17.75
CA GLY A 289 6.08 25.60 -17.59
C GLY A 289 5.22 25.72 -16.33
N ALA A 290 4.16 26.51 -16.39
CA ALA A 290 3.21 26.62 -15.29
C ALA A 290 2.33 25.37 -15.17
N ASP A 291 2.10 24.97 -13.92
CA ASP A 291 1.00 24.10 -13.49
C ASP A 291 0.05 24.93 -12.60
N LEU A 292 -1.15 25.21 -13.11
CA LEU A 292 -2.12 26.05 -12.43
C LEU A 292 -2.78 25.34 -11.24
N VAL A 293 -2.89 24.01 -11.28
CA VAL A 293 -3.50 23.23 -10.20
C VAL A 293 -2.54 23.18 -9.01
N GLU A 294 -1.27 22.86 -9.23
CA GLU A 294 -0.25 22.89 -8.18
C GLU A 294 -0.06 24.30 -7.60
N THR A 295 -0.10 25.32 -8.46
CA THR A 295 -0.14 26.73 -8.04
C THR A 295 -1.33 27.00 -7.10
N SER A 296 -2.51 26.46 -7.40
CA SER A 296 -3.70 26.66 -6.55
C SER A 296 -3.54 26.04 -5.16
N PHE A 297 -2.94 24.85 -5.06
CA PHE A 297 -2.65 24.20 -3.78
C PHE A 297 -1.62 25.00 -2.98
N LEU A 298 -0.57 25.52 -3.63
CA LEU A 298 0.40 26.43 -3.02
C LEU A 298 -0.28 27.70 -2.48
N MET A 299 -1.12 28.35 -3.28
CA MET A 299 -1.83 29.57 -2.88
C MET A 299 -2.83 29.31 -1.74
N GLN A 300 -3.47 28.15 -1.73
CA GLN A 300 -4.33 27.72 -0.62
C GLN A 300 -3.55 27.74 0.71
N GLY A 301 -2.35 27.16 0.73
CA GLY A 301 -1.46 27.17 1.89
C GLY A 301 -0.97 28.56 2.27
N LEU A 302 -0.48 29.33 1.29
CA LEU A 302 0.05 30.68 1.52
C LEU A 302 -1.00 31.64 2.09
N LEU A 303 -2.22 31.65 1.54
CA LEU A 303 -3.30 32.49 2.05
C LEU A 303 -3.69 32.09 3.47
N THR A 304 -3.69 30.79 3.78
CA THR A 304 -3.92 30.30 5.15
C THR A 304 -2.84 30.81 6.11
N ALA A 305 -1.56 30.74 5.72
CA ALA A 305 -0.45 31.27 6.51
C ALA A 305 -0.53 32.80 6.69
N ARG A 306 -0.97 33.54 5.66
CA ARG A 306 -1.17 34.99 5.74
C ARG A 306 -2.18 35.35 6.83
N GLN A 307 -3.25 34.57 6.98
CA GLN A 307 -4.27 34.79 7.99
C GLN A 307 -3.78 34.39 9.40
N TYR A 308 -2.89 33.40 9.50
CA TYR A 308 -2.35 32.93 10.78
C TYR A 308 -1.25 33.83 11.36
N PHE A 309 -0.33 34.29 10.52
CA PHE A 309 0.77 35.20 10.89
C PHE A 309 0.29 36.66 10.87
N ASN A 310 -0.62 36.99 11.80
CA ASN A 310 -1.35 38.25 11.86
C ASN A 310 -0.89 39.22 12.97
N ALA A 311 0.24 38.97 13.65
CA ALA A 311 0.73 39.89 14.66
C ALA A 311 1.13 41.24 14.04
N GLY A 312 0.96 42.32 14.80
CA GLY A 312 1.23 43.70 14.39
C GLY A 312 2.71 44.09 14.29
N ASN A 313 3.63 43.12 14.33
CA ASN A 313 5.07 43.38 14.21
C ASN A 313 5.50 43.47 12.73
N ALA A 314 6.67 44.08 12.50
CA ALA A 314 7.19 44.32 11.15
C ALA A 314 7.44 43.03 10.37
N SER A 315 7.93 41.97 11.03
CA SER A 315 8.28 40.70 10.40
C SER A 315 7.07 39.94 9.85
N GLU A 316 6.00 39.83 10.65
CA GLU A 316 4.74 39.20 10.19
C GLU A 316 4.02 40.10 9.17
N THR A 317 4.10 41.43 9.32
CA THR A 317 3.55 42.36 8.32
C THR A 317 4.24 42.21 6.97
N ALA A 318 5.57 42.10 6.95
CA ALA A 318 6.34 41.87 5.73
C ALA A 318 6.00 40.52 5.09
N LEU A 319 5.87 39.46 5.89
CA LEU A 319 5.43 38.15 5.41
C LEU A 319 4.07 38.23 4.72
N ARG A 320 3.07 38.85 5.38
CA ARG A 320 1.72 39.00 4.81
C ARG A 320 1.73 39.77 3.49
N ASN A 321 2.50 40.86 3.42
CA ASN A 321 2.63 41.66 2.20
C ASN A 321 3.28 40.87 1.06
N ASN A 322 4.34 40.12 1.35
CA ASN A 322 4.99 39.27 0.34
C ASN A 322 4.06 38.17 -0.18
N ILE A 323 3.29 37.52 0.70
CA ILE A 323 2.28 36.52 0.30
C ILE A 323 1.20 37.17 -0.57
N THR A 324 0.68 38.34 -0.17
CA THR A 324 -0.30 39.09 -0.97
C THR A 324 0.24 39.38 -2.37
N ASN A 325 1.49 39.85 -2.48
CA ASN A 325 2.11 40.12 -3.79
C ASN A 325 2.30 38.86 -4.63
N ILE A 326 2.65 37.73 -4.02
CA ILE A 326 2.76 36.44 -4.72
C ILE A 326 1.40 36.05 -5.30
N TYR A 327 0.34 36.05 -4.50
CA TYR A 327 -0.99 35.65 -4.95
C TYR A 327 -1.56 36.59 -6.03
N GLN A 328 -1.41 37.91 -5.83
CA GLN A 328 -1.85 38.91 -6.80
C GLN A 328 -1.05 38.89 -8.10
N GLY A 329 0.15 38.31 -8.10
CA GLY A 329 0.98 38.16 -9.28
C GLY A 329 0.57 36.98 -10.17
N VAL A 330 -0.29 36.07 -9.73
CA VAL A 330 -0.74 34.93 -10.54
C VAL A 330 -1.79 35.40 -11.56
N GLU A 331 -1.47 35.26 -12.85
CA GLU A 331 -2.34 35.69 -13.96
C GLU A 331 -3.39 34.63 -14.28
N TRP A 332 -4.34 34.34 -13.38
CA TRP A 332 -5.32 33.26 -13.59
C TRP A 332 -6.13 33.39 -14.88
N ASP A 333 -6.38 34.61 -15.33
CA ASP A 333 -7.10 34.91 -16.56
C ASP A 333 -6.29 34.56 -17.83
N TRP A 334 -4.95 34.57 -17.77
CA TRP A 334 -4.08 34.07 -18.84
C TRP A 334 -4.38 32.61 -19.17
N PHE A 335 -4.61 31.80 -18.13
CA PHE A 335 -4.89 30.36 -18.25
C PHE A 335 -6.24 30.02 -18.85
N ARG A 336 -6.97 31.02 -19.35
CA ARG A 336 -8.19 30.82 -20.14
C ARG A 336 -7.94 30.53 -21.60
N LYS A 337 -6.70 30.56 -22.11
CA LYS A 337 -6.34 30.32 -23.53
C LYS A 337 -7.29 31.01 -24.52
N ASP A 338 -6.88 32.16 -25.03
CA ASP A 338 -7.70 32.95 -25.97
C ASP A 338 -9.07 33.34 -25.37
N ASN A 339 -9.11 33.67 -24.08
CA ASN A 339 -10.31 34.07 -23.34
C ASN A 339 -11.43 33.02 -23.31
N SER A 340 -11.13 31.74 -23.47
CA SER A 340 -12.14 30.69 -23.38
C SER A 340 -12.85 30.67 -22.01
N ASN A 341 -13.98 29.96 -21.96
CA ASN A 341 -14.76 29.76 -20.73
C ASN A 341 -14.30 28.51 -19.95
N THR A 342 -13.00 28.22 -19.93
CA THR A 342 -12.40 27.18 -19.10
C THR A 342 -11.01 27.61 -18.66
N LEU A 343 -10.52 27.06 -17.55
CA LEU A 343 -9.11 27.12 -17.21
C LEU A 343 -8.37 25.94 -17.83
N TYR A 344 -7.12 26.16 -18.23
CA TYR A 344 -6.19 25.14 -18.68
C TYR A 344 -5.17 24.85 -17.58
N TRP A 345 -4.85 23.57 -17.43
CA TRP A 345 -3.96 23.10 -16.39
C TRP A 345 -2.52 23.61 -16.59
N HIS A 346 -2.04 23.59 -17.83
CA HIS A 346 -0.64 23.86 -18.14
C HIS A 346 -0.47 24.97 -19.18
N TRP A 347 0.64 25.69 -19.07
CA TRP A 347 1.17 26.56 -20.11
C TRP A 347 2.70 26.50 -20.11
N SER A 348 3.33 26.40 -21.28
CA SER A 348 4.79 26.35 -21.41
C SER A 348 5.34 27.50 -22.26
N PRO A 349 6.50 28.08 -21.91
CA PRO A 349 7.16 29.04 -22.81
C PRO A 349 7.66 28.41 -24.12
N ASN A 350 7.93 27.10 -24.11
CA ASN A 350 8.49 26.36 -25.24
C ASN A 350 7.41 25.64 -26.07
N PHE A 351 6.29 25.31 -25.43
CA PHE A 351 5.22 24.49 -26.02
C PHE A 351 3.84 25.15 -25.95
N ALA A 352 3.73 26.37 -25.43
CA ALA A 352 2.48 27.10 -25.24
C ALA A 352 1.38 26.23 -24.61
N TRP A 353 0.34 25.93 -25.39
CA TRP A 353 -0.84 25.17 -24.96
C TRP A 353 -0.84 23.71 -25.43
N ASP A 354 0.31 23.15 -25.85
CA ASP A 354 0.39 21.83 -26.47
C ASP A 354 -0.19 20.68 -25.62
N LEU A 355 -0.02 20.74 -24.30
CA LEU A 355 -0.63 19.75 -23.39
C LEU A 355 -2.17 19.81 -23.46
N ASN A 356 -2.72 20.99 -23.75
CA ASN A 356 -4.12 21.22 -24.11
C ASN A 356 -5.12 20.54 -23.18
N LEU A 357 -4.87 20.64 -21.86
CA LEU A 357 -5.68 19.97 -20.83
C LEU A 357 -6.59 20.99 -20.13
N PRO A 358 -7.86 21.15 -20.55
CA PRO A 358 -8.82 21.97 -19.83
C PRO A 358 -9.21 21.29 -18.50
N ILE A 359 -9.27 22.06 -17.42
CA ILE A 359 -9.64 21.57 -16.09
C ILE A 359 -11.17 21.47 -16.02
N ARG A 360 -11.70 20.26 -15.95
CA ARG A 360 -13.15 19.98 -15.89
C ARG A 360 -13.51 19.15 -14.66
N GLY A 361 -14.59 19.52 -14.00
CA GLY A 361 -15.08 18.83 -12.82
C GLY A 361 -15.88 17.57 -13.18
N TRP A 362 -16.03 16.63 -12.26
CA TRP A 362 -15.55 16.67 -10.87
C TRP A 362 -14.22 15.93 -10.71
N ASN A 363 -13.25 16.56 -10.03
CA ASN A 363 -11.97 16.02 -9.60
C ASN A 363 -11.38 16.87 -8.45
N GLU A 364 -10.09 16.77 -8.16
CA GLU A 364 -9.35 17.47 -7.09
C GLU A 364 -9.21 19.00 -7.26
N CYS A 365 -9.57 19.56 -8.42
CA CYS A 365 -9.16 20.90 -8.85
C CYS A 365 -10.16 22.03 -8.55
N LEU A 366 -11.14 21.81 -7.66
CA LEU A 366 -12.17 22.83 -7.35
C LEU A 366 -11.55 24.15 -6.87
N VAL A 367 -10.55 24.09 -5.99
CA VAL A 367 -9.89 25.27 -5.40
C VAL A 367 -9.19 26.13 -6.45
N THR A 368 -8.76 25.56 -7.59
CA THR A 368 -8.21 26.31 -8.72
C THR A 368 -9.20 27.35 -9.24
N TYR A 369 -10.46 26.95 -9.43
CA TYR A 369 -11.50 27.88 -9.89
C TYR A 369 -11.92 28.88 -8.80
N VAL A 370 -11.98 28.44 -7.54
CA VAL A 370 -12.29 29.33 -6.41
C VAL A 370 -11.23 30.43 -6.29
N LEU A 371 -9.94 30.08 -6.33
CA LEU A 371 -8.84 31.02 -6.21
C LEU A 371 -8.69 31.92 -7.45
N ALA A 372 -8.98 31.41 -8.64
CA ALA A 372 -9.04 32.23 -9.85
C ALA A 372 -10.18 33.27 -9.78
N ALA A 373 -11.35 32.90 -9.25
CA ALA A 373 -12.46 33.82 -9.07
C ALA A 373 -12.21 34.83 -7.93
N ALA A 374 -11.47 34.41 -6.90
CA ALA A 374 -11.06 35.24 -5.77
C ALA A 374 -9.98 36.28 -6.12
N SER A 375 -9.18 36.06 -7.17
CA SER A 375 -8.07 36.96 -7.50
C SER A 375 -8.55 38.40 -7.70
N PRO A 376 -7.96 39.40 -7.01
CA PRO A 376 -8.36 40.80 -7.15
C PRO A 376 -7.72 41.50 -8.37
N THR A 377 -6.70 40.89 -8.97
CA THR A 377 -5.92 41.45 -10.08
C THR A 377 -6.17 40.73 -11.41
N HIS A 378 -6.29 39.39 -11.35
CA HIS A 378 -6.36 38.51 -12.50
C HIS A 378 -7.54 37.55 -12.35
N THR A 379 -8.74 38.11 -12.25
CA THR A 379 -9.96 37.35 -11.95
C THR A 379 -10.57 36.67 -13.17
N ILE A 380 -11.29 35.56 -12.97
CA ILE A 380 -12.12 34.95 -14.01
C ILE A 380 -13.61 35.34 -13.88
N PRO A 381 -14.36 35.45 -14.98
CA PRO A 381 -15.81 35.58 -14.92
C PRO A 381 -16.48 34.27 -14.47
N LYS A 382 -17.67 34.35 -13.87
CA LYS A 382 -18.45 33.17 -13.44
C LYS A 382 -18.67 32.15 -14.57
N SER A 383 -18.80 32.61 -15.82
CA SER A 383 -18.96 31.76 -17.00
C SER A 383 -17.81 30.75 -17.19
N VAL A 384 -16.61 31.03 -16.70
CA VAL A 384 -15.47 30.10 -16.76
C VAL A 384 -15.69 28.92 -15.81
N TYR A 385 -16.24 29.17 -14.62
CA TYR A 385 -16.66 28.12 -13.69
C TYR A 385 -17.84 27.31 -14.22
N ASP A 386 -18.91 28.00 -14.65
CA ASP A 386 -20.15 27.32 -15.05
C ASP A 386 -19.95 26.44 -16.30
N ASN A 387 -19.22 26.93 -17.32
CA ASN A 387 -19.01 26.18 -18.57
C ASN A 387 -17.79 25.24 -18.50
N GLY A 388 -16.70 25.68 -17.89
CA GLY A 388 -15.43 24.95 -17.85
C GLY A 388 -15.45 23.88 -16.79
N TRP A 389 -15.44 24.29 -15.53
CA TRP A 389 -15.48 23.39 -14.38
C TRP A 389 -16.76 22.58 -14.33
N ALA A 390 -17.91 23.27 -14.26
CA ALA A 390 -19.17 22.60 -14.00
C ALA A 390 -19.79 21.98 -15.26
N GLY A 391 -19.29 22.29 -16.46
CA GLY A 391 -19.85 21.78 -17.71
C GLY A 391 -21.36 22.00 -17.83
N ASN A 392 -21.87 23.11 -17.29
CA ASN A 392 -23.29 23.44 -17.14
C ASN A 392 -24.11 22.32 -16.46
N GLY A 393 -23.55 21.69 -15.43
CA GLY A 393 -24.15 20.58 -14.69
C GLY A 393 -23.66 19.19 -15.12
N GLY A 394 -22.79 19.10 -16.13
CA GLY A 394 -22.22 17.83 -16.60
C GLY A 394 -21.41 17.04 -15.58
N LEU A 395 -20.96 17.67 -14.48
CA LEU A 395 -20.27 16.99 -13.38
C LEU A 395 -21.19 16.20 -12.43
N ARG A 396 -22.53 16.34 -12.55
CA ARG A 396 -23.50 15.68 -11.65
C ARG A 396 -23.48 14.16 -11.87
N ASN A 397 -23.45 13.41 -10.78
CA ASN A 397 -23.55 11.95 -10.78
C ASN A 397 -24.96 11.51 -10.36
N GLY A 398 -25.32 11.71 -9.09
CA GLY A 398 -26.64 11.40 -8.52
C GLY A 398 -26.95 9.91 -8.33
N LYS A 399 -26.05 8.99 -8.69
CA LYS A 399 -26.27 7.54 -8.51
C LYS A 399 -25.98 7.10 -7.07
N THR A 400 -26.54 5.95 -6.70
CA THR A 400 -26.36 5.33 -5.37
C THR A 400 -25.42 4.14 -5.46
N TYR A 401 -24.39 4.13 -4.60
CA TYR A 401 -23.41 3.05 -4.46
C TYR A 401 -23.33 2.65 -3.00
N TYR A 402 -23.39 1.36 -2.70
CA TYR A 402 -23.38 0.87 -1.30
C TYR A 402 -24.38 1.61 -0.39
N SER A 403 -25.59 1.86 -0.90
CA SER A 403 -26.66 2.62 -0.22
C SER A 403 -26.35 4.09 0.08
N VAL A 404 -25.34 4.67 -0.58
CA VAL A 404 -24.93 6.08 -0.46
C VAL A 404 -25.05 6.78 -1.81
N THR A 405 -25.78 7.88 -1.88
CA THR A 405 -25.92 8.69 -3.11
C THR A 405 -24.72 9.62 -3.27
N LEU A 406 -24.03 9.54 -4.41
CA LEU A 406 -22.89 10.40 -4.74
C LEU A 406 -23.35 11.62 -5.55
N PRO A 407 -23.22 12.87 -5.05
CA PRO A 407 -23.68 14.04 -5.78
C PRO A 407 -22.96 14.30 -7.12
N LEU A 408 -21.62 14.25 -7.12
CA LEU A 408 -20.77 14.65 -8.24
C LEU A 408 -19.73 13.57 -8.61
N GLY A 409 -19.27 13.61 -9.86
CA GLY A 409 -18.09 12.90 -10.32
C GLY A 409 -18.30 11.53 -10.93
N PRO A 410 -17.20 10.80 -11.21
CA PRO A 410 -17.28 9.55 -11.94
C PRO A 410 -17.96 8.46 -11.12
N GLU A 411 -18.16 7.29 -11.73
CA GLU A 411 -18.61 6.09 -11.03
C GLU A 411 -17.75 5.82 -9.80
N LEU A 412 -18.42 5.56 -8.66
CA LEU A 412 -17.80 5.36 -7.35
C LEU A 412 -16.87 6.51 -6.87
N GLY A 413 -16.91 7.68 -7.51
CA GLY A 413 -16.25 8.93 -7.09
C GLY A 413 -14.80 9.10 -7.49
N GLY A 414 -14.08 8.03 -7.85
CA GLY A 414 -12.64 8.08 -8.18
C GLY A 414 -11.74 7.98 -6.93
N PRO A 415 -10.43 8.28 -7.07
CA PRO A 415 -9.47 8.28 -5.96
C PRO A 415 -9.90 9.23 -4.84
N LEU A 416 -9.69 8.83 -3.58
CA LEU A 416 -10.27 9.56 -2.45
C LEU A 416 -9.66 10.95 -2.22
N PHE A 417 -8.44 11.22 -2.72
CA PHE A 417 -7.84 12.56 -2.63
C PHE A 417 -8.65 13.68 -3.29
N PHE A 418 -9.61 13.35 -4.18
CA PHE A 418 -10.58 14.30 -4.72
C PHE A 418 -11.46 14.95 -3.63
N ALA A 419 -11.65 14.27 -2.49
CA ALA A 419 -12.33 14.80 -1.33
C ALA A 419 -11.40 15.56 -0.35
N HIS A 420 -10.09 15.65 -0.65
CA HIS A 420 -9.09 16.21 0.27
C HIS A 420 -8.48 17.53 -0.22
N TYR A 421 -7.79 17.54 -1.36
CA TYR A 421 -6.82 18.61 -1.68
C TYR A 421 -7.45 20.00 -1.78
N SER A 422 -8.60 20.10 -2.44
CA SER A 422 -9.35 21.35 -2.52
C SER A 422 -9.97 21.77 -1.19
N PHE A 423 -10.10 20.85 -0.23
CA PHE A 423 -10.81 21.04 1.04
C PHE A 423 -9.88 21.11 2.26
N LEU A 424 -8.57 21.27 2.06
CA LEU A 424 -7.64 21.46 3.16
C LEU A 424 -7.83 22.82 3.84
N GLY A 425 -8.14 23.86 3.05
CA GLY A 425 -8.52 25.20 3.50
C GLY A 425 -9.98 25.54 3.17
N LEU A 426 -10.49 25.15 1.99
CA LEU A 426 -11.92 25.37 1.68
C LEU A 426 -12.78 24.48 2.58
N ASN A 427 -13.59 25.08 3.46
CA ASN A 427 -14.42 24.32 4.38
C ASN A 427 -15.65 23.74 3.65
N PRO A 428 -15.82 22.40 3.55
CA PRO A 428 -16.99 21.81 2.91
C PRO A 428 -18.27 21.87 3.76
N THR A 429 -18.18 22.07 5.08
CA THR A 429 -19.33 22.04 6.01
C THR A 429 -20.35 23.13 5.67
N GLY A 430 -21.58 22.72 5.35
CA GLY A 430 -22.64 23.62 4.89
C GLY A 430 -22.37 24.35 3.57
N LEU A 431 -21.26 24.06 2.88
CA LEU A 431 -20.90 24.69 1.62
C LEU A 431 -21.76 24.11 0.49
N THR A 432 -22.47 25.00 -0.22
CA THR A 432 -23.32 24.63 -1.36
C THR A 432 -23.16 25.61 -2.49
N ASP A 433 -23.40 25.17 -3.71
CA ASP A 433 -23.57 26.04 -4.87
C ASP A 433 -24.74 25.53 -5.75
N ALA A 434 -24.86 26.04 -6.98
CA ALA A 434 -25.89 25.60 -7.91
C ALA A 434 -25.80 24.10 -8.29
N TYR A 435 -24.67 23.43 -8.04
CA TYR A 435 -24.38 22.08 -8.50
C TYR A 435 -24.44 21.05 -7.37
N ALA A 436 -23.93 21.33 -6.17
CA ALA A 436 -23.90 20.36 -5.08
C ALA A 436 -23.89 20.94 -3.67
N ASN A 437 -24.12 20.06 -2.71
CA ASN A 437 -23.70 20.22 -1.32
C ASN A 437 -22.36 19.50 -1.14
N TYR A 438 -21.32 20.24 -0.77
CA TYR A 438 -19.95 19.74 -0.71
C TYR A 438 -19.64 18.96 0.58
N GLU A 439 -20.37 19.23 1.66
CA GLU A 439 -20.35 18.39 2.87
C GLU A 439 -20.86 16.99 2.55
N ALA A 440 -21.99 16.91 1.83
CA ALA A 440 -22.52 15.65 1.35
C ALA A 440 -21.58 14.98 0.34
N GLN A 441 -20.97 15.74 -0.59
CA GLN A 441 -20.03 15.19 -1.57
C GLN A 441 -18.83 14.50 -0.90
N THR A 442 -18.13 15.21 -0.02
CA THR A 442 -16.92 14.71 0.64
C THR A 442 -17.21 13.52 1.56
N ARG A 443 -18.28 13.61 2.36
CA ARG A 443 -18.74 12.51 3.21
C ARG A 443 -19.16 11.28 2.42
N ASN A 444 -19.94 11.46 1.34
CA ASN A 444 -20.48 10.32 0.60
C ASN A 444 -19.41 9.65 -0.27
N HIS A 445 -18.49 10.40 -0.87
CA HIS A 445 -17.34 9.81 -1.58
C HIS A 445 -16.49 8.96 -0.61
N THR A 446 -16.22 9.48 0.59
CA THR A 446 -15.49 8.75 1.64
C THR A 446 -16.19 7.46 2.04
N LEU A 447 -17.49 7.51 2.32
CA LEU A 447 -18.25 6.31 2.70
C LEU A 447 -18.34 5.28 1.58
N ILE A 448 -18.39 5.70 0.32
CA ILE A 448 -18.37 4.78 -0.83
C ILE A 448 -17.02 4.06 -0.93
N ASN A 449 -15.91 4.79 -0.75
CA ASN A 449 -14.56 4.20 -0.72
C ASN A 449 -14.42 3.19 0.44
N TYR A 450 -14.83 3.60 1.65
CA TYR A 450 -14.87 2.72 2.84
C TYR A 450 -15.73 1.47 2.61
N ASN A 451 -16.96 1.64 2.12
CA ASN A 451 -17.90 0.54 1.92
C ASN A 451 -17.44 -0.42 0.81
N TYR A 452 -16.77 0.08 -0.23
CA TYR A 452 -16.14 -0.76 -1.25
C TYR A 452 -15.06 -1.66 -0.61
N CYS A 453 -14.10 -1.08 0.12
CA CYS A 453 -13.05 -1.84 0.80
C CYS A 453 -13.63 -2.82 1.83
N LYS A 454 -14.66 -2.41 2.57
CA LYS A 454 -15.36 -3.27 3.53
C LYS A 454 -16.06 -4.45 2.85
N ALA A 455 -16.70 -4.22 1.71
CA ALA A 455 -17.35 -5.28 0.93
C ALA A 455 -16.35 -6.20 0.25
N ASN A 456 -15.17 -5.68 -0.10
CA ASN A 456 -14.04 -6.40 -0.70
C ASN A 456 -14.46 -7.33 -1.86
N PRO A 457 -15.05 -6.80 -2.94
CA PRO A 457 -15.56 -7.62 -4.04
C PRO A 457 -14.47 -8.49 -4.70
N GLU A 458 -13.23 -7.97 -4.76
CA GLU A 458 -12.06 -8.66 -5.30
C GLU A 458 -11.43 -9.67 -4.33
N LYS A 459 -11.90 -9.72 -3.07
CA LYS A 459 -11.43 -10.62 -2.01
C LYS A 459 -9.93 -10.48 -1.71
N TYR A 460 -9.38 -9.26 -1.82
CA TYR A 460 -7.99 -8.98 -1.47
C TYR A 460 -7.73 -9.22 0.02
N TYR A 461 -6.58 -9.82 0.35
CA TYR A 461 -6.22 -10.08 1.73
C TYR A 461 -6.09 -8.77 2.53
N GLY A 462 -6.72 -8.74 3.71
CA GLY A 462 -6.60 -7.64 4.67
C GLY A 462 -7.63 -6.52 4.55
N TYR A 463 -8.31 -6.36 3.41
CA TYR A 463 -9.34 -5.34 3.22
C TYR A 463 -10.52 -5.56 4.19
N GLY A 464 -11.03 -4.49 4.78
CA GLY A 464 -12.16 -4.55 5.71
C GLY A 464 -12.40 -3.25 6.46
N GLU A 465 -13.24 -3.31 7.50
CA GLU A 465 -13.60 -2.14 8.33
C GLU A 465 -12.38 -1.43 8.94
N ASN A 466 -11.33 -2.19 9.25
CA ASN A 466 -10.11 -1.70 9.88
C ASN A 466 -9.00 -1.35 8.87
N CYS A 467 -9.14 -1.69 7.60
CA CYS A 467 -8.09 -1.52 6.60
C CYS A 467 -8.73 -1.17 5.26
N TRP A 468 -8.86 0.13 5.02
CA TRP A 468 -9.53 0.72 3.87
C TRP A 468 -8.81 2.00 3.44
N GLY A 469 -9.13 2.47 2.23
CA GLY A 469 -8.60 3.71 1.71
C GLY A 469 -7.89 3.52 0.38
N LEU A 470 -8.62 3.73 -0.72
CA LEU A 470 -8.09 3.70 -2.08
C LEU A 470 -7.89 5.12 -2.60
N THR A 471 -6.65 5.49 -2.87
CA THR A 471 -6.28 6.76 -3.49
C THR A 471 -4.99 6.63 -4.30
N ALA A 472 -4.66 7.63 -5.10
CA ALA A 472 -3.41 7.64 -5.86
C ALA A 472 -2.20 7.57 -4.91
N SER A 473 -1.26 6.65 -5.21
CA SER A 473 -0.10 6.36 -4.35
C SER A 473 0.89 5.43 -5.07
N ASP A 474 2.05 5.20 -4.47
CA ASP A 474 3.00 4.17 -4.87
C ASP A 474 2.38 2.76 -4.79
N ILE A 475 2.82 1.91 -5.70
CA ILE A 475 2.60 0.47 -5.68
C ILE A 475 3.93 -0.25 -5.86
N GLN A 476 3.95 -1.57 -5.72
CA GLN A 476 5.15 -2.33 -6.04
C GLN A 476 5.54 -2.07 -7.51
N ASN A 477 6.74 -1.53 -7.71
CA ASN A 477 7.31 -1.18 -9.02
C ASN A 477 6.57 -0.08 -9.80
N GLY A 478 5.86 0.84 -9.13
CA GLY A 478 5.25 1.96 -9.84
C GLY A 478 4.40 2.87 -8.99
N TYR A 479 3.47 3.55 -9.65
CA TYR A 479 2.48 4.46 -9.06
C TYR A 479 1.14 4.24 -9.76
N THR A 480 0.03 4.33 -9.05
CA THR A 480 -1.30 4.21 -9.67
C THR A 480 -2.34 5.06 -8.97
N ALA A 481 -3.34 5.51 -9.72
CA ALA A 481 -4.51 6.20 -9.20
C ALA A 481 -5.52 5.18 -8.64
N SER A 482 -5.22 4.58 -7.48
CA SER A 482 -6.12 3.58 -6.87
C SER A 482 -7.46 4.21 -6.53
N SER A 483 -8.53 3.49 -6.83
CA SER A 483 -9.91 3.87 -6.54
C SER A 483 -10.81 2.63 -6.56
N PRO A 484 -12.08 2.71 -6.13
CA PRO A 484 -13.00 1.57 -6.24
C PRO A 484 -13.17 1.00 -7.67
N THR A 485 -12.87 1.78 -8.73
CA THR A 485 -12.90 1.32 -10.13
C THR A 485 -11.52 0.96 -10.70
N ASN A 486 -10.45 1.12 -9.91
CA ASN A 486 -9.07 0.74 -10.24
C ASN A 486 -8.40 0.23 -8.96
N ASP A 487 -8.95 -0.84 -8.38
CA ASP A 487 -8.37 -1.48 -7.20
C ASP A 487 -7.30 -2.49 -7.62
N ARG A 488 -6.10 -2.36 -7.05
CA ARG A 488 -4.95 -3.23 -7.30
C ARG A 488 -4.43 -3.89 -6.04
N SER A 489 -5.22 -3.93 -4.95
CA SER A 489 -4.87 -4.41 -3.61
C SER A 489 -4.00 -3.49 -2.74
N TYR A 490 -3.75 -2.25 -3.18
CA TYR A 490 -2.92 -1.28 -2.46
C TYR A 490 -3.78 -0.29 -1.68
N ILE A 491 -3.53 -0.22 -0.36
CA ILE A 491 -4.12 0.74 0.56
C ILE A 491 -3.10 1.85 0.82
N ALA A 492 -3.56 3.09 0.73
CA ALA A 492 -2.78 4.26 1.10
C ALA A 492 -3.38 4.92 2.34
N SER A 493 -2.55 5.07 3.38
CA SER A 493 -3.02 5.52 4.69
C SER A 493 -3.68 6.90 4.63
N THR A 494 -3.19 7.79 3.75
CA THR A 494 -3.75 9.13 3.56
C THR A 494 -5.22 9.13 3.14
N ALA A 495 -5.72 8.11 2.44
CA ALA A 495 -7.12 8.04 2.04
C ALA A 495 -8.05 8.03 3.26
N ALA A 496 -7.83 7.09 4.18
CA ALA A 496 -8.64 6.97 5.39
C ALA A 496 -8.33 8.09 6.39
N LEU A 497 -7.05 8.41 6.61
CA LEU A 497 -6.64 9.36 7.64
C LEU A 497 -6.98 10.81 7.25
N SER A 498 -6.83 11.21 5.99
CA SER A 498 -7.21 12.55 5.54
C SER A 498 -8.73 12.75 5.46
N SER A 499 -9.50 11.70 5.73
CA SER A 499 -10.96 11.72 5.79
C SER A 499 -11.52 11.82 7.22
N PHE A 500 -10.69 12.07 8.23
CA PHE A 500 -11.13 12.25 9.63
C PHE A 500 -12.31 13.22 9.79
N PRO A 501 -12.36 14.40 9.13
CA PRO A 501 -13.50 15.29 9.29
C PRO A 501 -14.82 14.75 8.72
N TYR A 502 -14.78 13.72 7.87
CA TYR A 502 -15.94 13.20 7.16
C TYR A 502 -16.48 11.90 7.77
N THR A 503 -15.56 11.01 8.19
CA THR A 503 -15.86 9.68 8.74
C THR A 503 -14.96 9.39 9.95
N PRO A 504 -15.05 10.17 11.05
CA PRO A 504 -14.07 10.12 12.13
C PRO A 504 -13.99 8.75 12.80
N LYS A 505 -15.12 8.03 12.89
CA LYS A 505 -15.17 6.68 13.47
C LYS A 505 -14.40 5.68 12.62
N GLU A 506 -14.68 5.64 11.32
CA GLU A 506 -14.05 4.72 10.37
C GLU A 506 -12.56 5.05 10.17
N SER A 507 -12.21 6.33 10.15
CA SER A 507 -10.82 6.80 10.07
C SER A 507 -10.04 6.45 11.34
N MET A 508 -10.66 6.55 12.52
CA MET A 508 -10.00 6.17 13.77
C MET A 508 -9.79 4.65 13.87
N GLN A 509 -10.74 3.85 13.40
CA GLN A 509 -10.58 2.39 13.30
C GLN A 509 -9.40 2.00 12.40
N ALA A 510 -9.30 2.65 11.23
CA ALA A 510 -8.14 2.47 10.35
C ALA A 510 -6.84 2.89 11.02
N LEU A 511 -6.82 4.04 11.70
CA LEU A 511 -5.63 4.51 12.42
C LEU A 511 -5.16 3.52 13.48
N HIS A 512 -6.08 2.97 14.28
CA HIS A 512 -5.74 1.94 15.28
C HIS A 512 -5.12 0.71 14.62
N PHE A 513 -5.65 0.26 13.48
CA PHE A 513 -5.10 -0.88 12.76
C PHE A 513 -3.72 -0.59 12.19
N PHE A 514 -3.57 0.54 11.49
CA PHE A 514 -2.30 0.95 10.89
C PHE A 514 -1.21 1.11 11.95
N TYR A 515 -1.51 1.79 13.05
CA TYR A 515 -0.53 2.05 14.10
C TYR A 515 -0.26 0.83 14.97
N TYR A 516 -1.29 0.15 15.48
CA TYR A 516 -1.07 -0.93 16.46
C TYR A 516 -0.85 -2.30 15.83
N LYS A 517 -1.40 -2.61 14.65
CA LYS A 517 -1.31 -3.96 14.07
C LYS A 517 -0.22 -4.05 13.01
N LEU A 518 -0.18 -3.10 12.09
CA LEU A 518 0.87 -3.04 11.07
C LEU A 518 2.15 -2.39 11.61
N GLY A 519 2.01 -1.39 12.49
CA GLY A 519 3.08 -0.87 13.32
C GLY A 519 4.34 -0.54 12.55
N ASP A 520 5.47 -1.08 12.99
CA ASP A 520 6.82 -0.84 12.45
C ASP A 520 6.98 -1.17 10.96
N LYS A 521 6.04 -1.89 10.33
CA LYS A 521 6.05 -2.11 8.88
C LYS A 521 5.69 -0.85 8.09
N ILE A 522 4.79 -0.02 8.61
CA ILE A 522 4.30 1.17 7.91
C ILE A 522 4.46 2.46 8.70
N TRP A 523 4.74 2.39 10.01
CA TRP A 523 5.01 3.53 10.86
C TRP A 523 6.52 3.74 11.02
N LYS A 524 7.03 4.85 10.49
CA LYS A 524 8.45 5.08 10.26
C LYS A 524 8.83 6.55 10.60
N GLU A 525 9.99 7.03 10.13
CA GLU A 525 10.58 8.33 10.49
C GLU A 525 9.64 9.55 10.28
N TYR A 526 8.87 9.55 9.19
CA TYR A 526 7.97 10.65 8.83
C TYR A 526 6.49 10.31 8.96
N GLY A 527 6.15 9.32 9.81
CA GLY A 527 4.78 8.87 10.03
C GLY A 527 4.48 7.61 9.23
N PHE A 528 3.24 7.49 8.73
CA PHE A 528 2.88 6.39 7.84
C PHE A 528 3.60 6.51 6.50
N VAL A 529 4.10 5.40 5.99
CA VAL A 529 4.61 5.28 4.61
C VAL A 529 3.46 5.41 3.61
N ASP A 530 3.82 5.66 2.37
CA ASP A 530 2.89 6.05 1.30
C ASP A 530 1.72 5.06 1.12
N ALA A 531 2.06 3.80 0.93
CA ALA A 531 1.09 2.73 0.70
C ALA A 531 1.62 1.36 1.14
N PHE A 532 0.72 0.38 1.15
CA PHE A 532 1.05 -1.02 1.36
C PHE A 532 0.02 -1.93 0.67
N SER A 533 0.42 -3.18 0.40
CA SER A 533 -0.48 -4.26 0.02
C SER A 533 -0.22 -5.47 0.90
N LEU A 534 -1.23 -5.87 1.68
CA LEU A 534 -1.16 -7.09 2.49
C LEU A 534 -1.28 -8.35 1.62
N GLN A 535 -1.90 -8.23 0.45
CA GLN A 535 -1.99 -9.26 -0.58
C GLN A 535 -0.61 -9.56 -1.17
N GLU A 536 0.12 -8.52 -1.60
CA GLU A 536 1.46 -8.64 -2.19
C GLU A 536 2.58 -8.69 -1.14
N LYS A 537 2.24 -8.57 0.16
CA LYS A 537 3.18 -8.44 1.29
C LYS A 537 4.19 -7.31 1.08
N TRP A 538 3.75 -6.24 0.43
CA TRP A 538 4.57 -5.10 0.07
C TRP A 538 4.23 -3.90 0.96
N PHE A 539 5.26 -3.22 1.43
CA PHE A 539 5.14 -2.02 2.26
C PHE A 539 6.08 -0.99 1.67
N ALA A 540 5.60 0.22 1.42
CA ALA A 540 6.42 1.28 0.87
C ALA A 540 7.57 1.66 1.83
N ASP A 541 8.73 2.00 1.28
CA ASP A 541 9.80 2.71 2.00
C ASP A 541 9.77 4.22 1.70
N SER A 542 8.71 4.68 1.02
CA SER A 542 8.54 6.04 0.52
C SER A 542 7.55 6.85 1.34
N TYR A 543 7.68 8.17 1.16
CA TYR A 543 6.73 9.18 1.61
C TYR A 543 6.63 10.22 0.51
N LEU A 544 5.41 10.68 0.22
CA LEU A 544 5.14 11.73 -0.74
C LEU A 544 4.54 12.96 -0.03
N ALA A 545 4.94 14.16 -0.44
CA ALA A 545 4.42 15.39 0.17
C ALA A 545 2.90 15.49 0.07
N ILE A 546 2.36 15.09 -1.07
CA ILE A 546 0.94 15.17 -1.39
C ILE A 546 0.08 14.20 -0.58
N ASP A 547 0.68 13.13 -0.06
CA ASP A 547 -0.01 12.15 0.78
C ASP A 547 0.18 12.44 2.27
N GLN A 548 1.38 12.89 2.69
CA GLN A 548 1.64 13.26 4.09
C GLN A 548 0.94 14.55 4.51
N GLY A 549 0.82 15.53 3.62
CA GLY A 549 0.29 16.85 3.92
C GLY A 549 -1.17 16.83 4.36
N PRO A 550 -2.06 16.19 3.59
CA PRO A 550 -3.47 16.04 3.95
C PRO A 550 -3.69 15.32 5.29
N ILE A 551 -2.85 14.34 5.66
CA ILE A 551 -3.01 13.61 6.94
C ILE A 551 -2.96 14.58 8.11
N ILE A 552 -1.90 15.39 8.20
CA ILE A 552 -1.73 16.33 9.31
C ILE A 552 -2.78 17.45 9.30
N VAL A 553 -3.09 17.98 8.11
CA VAL A 553 -4.02 19.11 7.95
C VAL A 553 -5.46 18.69 8.28
N MET A 554 -5.91 17.54 7.77
CA MET A 554 -7.28 17.08 7.97
C MET A 554 -7.52 16.52 9.37
N ILE A 555 -6.50 15.94 10.03
CA ILE A 555 -6.59 15.68 11.47
C ILE A 555 -6.79 16.99 12.23
N GLU A 556 -6.06 18.06 11.87
CA GLU A 556 -6.22 19.34 12.58
C GLU A 556 -7.61 19.96 12.32
N ASN A 557 -8.08 19.96 11.08
CA ASN A 557 -9.43 20.43 10.76
C ASN A 557 -10.51 19.63 11.50
N HIS A 558 -10.34 18.31 11.65
CA HIS A 558 -11.24 17.49 12.46
C HIS A 558 -11.22 17.90 13.94
N ARG A 559 -10.05 18.17 14.51
CA ARG A 559 -9.88 18.47 15.94
C ARG A 559 -10.29 19.88 16.32
N SER A 560 -10.07 20.86 15.44
CA SER A 560 -10.23 22.29 15.78
C SER A 560 -10.81 23.17 14.66
N GLY A 561 -10.89 22.69 13.43
CA GLY A 561 -11.27 23.51 12.27
C GLY A 561 -10.25 24.58 11.87
N LEU A 562 -9.03 24.56 12.43
CA LEU A 562 -8.06 25.65 12.34
C LEU A 562 -7.78 26.13 10.91
N LEU A 563 -7.47 25.23 9.97
CA LEU A 563 -7.04 25.62 8.63
C LEU A 563 -8.24 26.11 7.80
N TRP A 564 -9.41 25.51 8.03
CA TRP A 564 -10.67 26.00 7.48
C TRP A 564 -11.00 27.41 7.93
N ASP A 565 -10.94 27.69 9.23
CA ASP A 565 -11.23 29.02 9.78
C ASP A 565 -10.27 30.07 9.21
N LEU A 566 -8.99 29.72 9.13
CA LEU A 566 -7.96 30.60 8.58
C LEU A 566 -8.19 30.90 7.10
N PHE A 567 -8.29 29.88 6.24
CA PHE A 567 -8.46 30.08 4.80
C PHE A 567 -9.78 30.81 4.48
N MET A 568 -10.89 30.39 5.10
CA MET A 568 -12.20 31.00 4.89
C MET A 568 -12.29 32.43 5.45
N SER A 569 -11.37 32.85 6.32
CA SER A 569 -11.30 34.25 6.80
C SER A 569 -10.75 35.23 5.75
N ALA A 570 -10.09 34.76 4.69
CA ALA A 570 -9.52 35.61 3.65
C ALA A 570 -10.63 36.35 2.86
N PRO A 571 -10.64 37.71 2.82
CA PRO A 571 -11.71 38.47 2.16
C PRO A 571 -11.89 38.15 0.68
N GLU A 572 -10.80 37.88 -0.03
CA GLU A 572 -10.84 37.53 -1.45
C GLU A 572 -11.49 36.17 -1.69
N VAL A 573 -11.26 35.18 -0.81
CA VAL A 573 -11.85 33.84 -0.92
C VAL A 573 -13.37 33.93 -0.79
N LYS A 574 -13.87 34.66 0.21
CA LYS A 574 -15.31 34.93 0.37
C LYS A 574 -15.90 35.61 -0.86
N SER A 575 -15.21 36.61 -1.40
CA SER A 575 -15.65 37.34 -2.58
C SER A 575 -15.70 36.44 -3.83
N GLY A 576 -14.68 35.59 -4.01
CA GLY A 576 -14.63 34.61 -5.09
C GLY A 576 -15.74 33.56 -4.99
N LEU A 577 -15.97 33.02 -3.79
CA LEU A 577 -17.06 32.06 -3.55
C LEU A 577 -18.43 32.67 -3.86
N ARG A 578 -18.73 33.88 -3.37
CA ARG A 578 -19.99 34.59 -3.71
C ARG A 578 -20.10 34.84 -5.21
N LYS A 579 -19.01 35.24 -5.87
CA LYS A 579 -18.97 35.46 -7.33
C LYS A 579 -19.32 34.19 -8.11
N LEU A 580 -18.88 33.03 -7.62
CA LEU A 580 -19.19 31.73 -8.22
C LEU A 580 -20.59 31.20 -7.84
N GLY A 581 -21.30 31.86 -6.93
CA GLY A 581 -22.64 31.47 -6.49
C GLY A 581 -22.65 30.44 -5.35
N PHE A 582 -21.53 30.32 -4.62
CA PHE A 582 -21.50 29.51 -3.40
C PHE A 582 -22.20 30.22 -2.26
N SER A 583 -22.75 29.42 -1.36
CA SER A 583 -23.34 29.84 -0.08
C SER A 583 -22.96 28.86 1.02
N GLY A 584 -22.92 29.34 2.26
CA GLY A 584 -22.54 28.53 3.42
C GLY A 584 -22.29 29.40 4.65
N PRO A 585 -22.06 28.78 5.84
CA PRO A 585 -21.96 29.51 7.11
C PRO A 585 -20.81 30.52 7.19
N THR A 586 -19.74 30.32 6.44
CA THR A 586 -18.50 31.10 6.53
C THR A 586 -18.30 32.12 5.39
N ILE A 587 -19.28 32.22 4.46
CA ILE A 587 -19.18 33.04 3.23
C ILE A 587 -19.62 34.48 3.44
#